data_AF-W2S6S7-F1
#
_entry.id   AF-W2S6S7-F1
#
_cell.length_a   1.000
_cell.length_b   1.000
_cell.length_c   1.000
_cell.angle_alpha   90.00
_cell.angle_beta   90.00
_cell.angle_gamma   90.00
#
_symmetry.space_group_name_H-M   'P 1'
#
loop_
_entity.id
_entity.type
_entity.pdbx_description
1 polymer ?
#
loop_
_entity_poly.entity_id
_entity_poly.type
_entity_poly.pdbx_seq_one_letter_code
_entity_poly.pdbx_strand_id
1 'polypeptide(L)'
;MIVLPNCHPSFYHGWINEIRQLMTVHKSLYYSVLACSASQLRSLSGTQQMHGLALEYYSRGIETVSSLLAVESAATHNGLLMTIILLYLHGCLGLTTFSDIPRHVEAAIQLLRLRFFTGHDGAIRRPFDRIAIESVLYQVFLTAMGSWCQRIEQDFHFDAEFWLQAEKLLAQSTLFPSEPATVNSPVLGVPMSLFRLVLSIKQIYQGPNRQDQETINHLRDELDEWEAMVLRNDDLDLAASRSELSHYEIYKDAAFLYILAASLLLDQADEFLFDGTEILEPRPSSSWQVAKMIQILQDHAEDYEWAKCFIGNWPLYTIGFFMETQDEIELVRADLQRRWDISGFSQVARFRGELETAWAGRAAPAESAIVGL
;
A
#
# COMPACT_ATOMS: atom_id res chain seq x y z
N MET A 1 -0.66 6.12 12.34
CA MET A 1 0.28 6.05 11.21
C MET A 1 1.06 4.76 11.34
N ILE A 2 1.29 4.09 10.22
CA ILE A 2 2.13 2.90 10.14
C ILE A 2 3.47 3.38 9.60
N VAL A 3 4.56 2.97 10.23
CA VAL A 3 5.92 3.36 9.90
C VAL A 3 6.71 2.08 9.64
N LEU A 4 7.55 2.09 8.61
CA LEU A 4 8.38 0.94 8.26
C LEU A 4 9.36 0.61 9.40
N PRO A 5 9.58 -0.69 9.67
CA PRO A 5 10.30 -1.12 10.88
C PRO A 5 11.74 -0.60 10.97
N ASN A 6 12.41 -0.41 9.84
CA ASN A 6 13.84 -0.07 9.76
C ASN A 6 14.12 1.32 9.15
N CYS A 7 13.15 2.24 9.21
CA CYS A 7 13.40 3.64 8.85
C CYS A 7 14.17 4.39 9.95
N HIS A 8 14.63 5.61 9.67
CA HIS A 8 15.39 6.39 10.64
C HIS A 8 14.62 6.57 11.98
N PRO A 9 15.22 6.29 13.16
CA PRO A 9 14.51 6.28 14.45
C PRO A 9 13.77 7.58 14.80
N SER A 10 14.25 8.73 14.30
CA SER A 10 13.59 10.01 14.51
C SER A 10 12.17 10.08 13.95
N PHE A 11 11.84 9.29 12.92
CA PHE A 11 10.47 9.20 12.42
C PHE A 11 9.55 8.58 13.47
N TYR A 12 9.93 7.44 14.04
CA TYR A 12 9.16 6.76 15.08
C TYR A 12 9.06 7.61 16.36
N HIS A 13 10.20 8.08 16.87
CA HIS A 13 10.24 8.84 18.12
C HIS A 13 9.55 10.20 18.00
N GLY A 14 9.70 10.90 16.88
CA GLY A 14 9.03 12.17 16.64
C GLY A 14 7.50 12.00 16.62
N TRP A 15 7.03 11.03 15.82
CA TRP A 15 5.61 10.71 15.70
C TRP A 15 4.96 10.33 17.04
N ILE A 16 5.54 9.38 17.77
CA ILE A 16 4.92 8.84 18.99
C ILE A 16 4.86 9.87 20.12
N ASN A 17 5.84 10.76 20.21
CA ASN A 17 5.84 11.83 21.21
C ASN A 17 4.79 12.88 20.86
N GLU A 18 4.67 13.24 19.58
CA GLU A 18 3.71 14.24 19.13
C GLU A 18 2.26 13.76 19.32
N ILE A 19 1.94 12.50 18.96
CA ILE A 19 0.59 11.97 19.15
C ILE A 19 0.20 11.92 20.64
N ARG A 20 1.13 11.53 21.53
CA ARG A 20 0.92 11.50 22.98
C ARG A 20 0.60 12.87 23.55
N GLN A 21 1.28 13.91 23.07
CA GLN A 21 1.01 15.27 23.49
C GLN A 21 -0.35 15.74 22.94
N LEU A 22 -0.57 15.60 21.63
CA LEU A 22 -1.75 16.14 20.95
C LEU A 22 -3.05 15.45 21.36
N MET A 23 -3.03 14.15 21.71
CA MET A 23 -4.24 13.44 22.13
C MET A 23 -4.80 13.94 23.48
N THR A 24 -4.00 14.63 24.30
CA THR A 24 -4.48 15.20 25.57
C THR A 24 -5.34 16.44 25.36
N VAL A 25 -5.18 17.13 24.23
CA VAL A 25 -5.85 18.40 23.92
C VAL A 25 -6.85 18.28 22.77
N HIS A 26 -6.66 17.33 21.84
CA HIS A 26 -7.53 17.11 20.69
C HIS A 26 -8.36 15.84 20.86
N LYS A 27 -9.64 16.01 21.20
CA LYS A 27 -10.58 14.89 21.39
C LYS A 27 -10.73 14.00 20.15
N SER A 28 -10.70 14.59 18.96
CA SER A 28 -10.79 13.83 17.71
C SER A 28 -9.61 12.86 17.57
N LEU A 29 -8.40 13.34 17.84
CA LEU A 29 -7.20 12.51 17.82
C LEU A 29 -7.24 11.42 18.89
N TYR A 30 -7.66 11.77 20.12
CA TYR A 30 -7.86 10.82 21.20
C TYR A 30 -8.78 9.66 20.78
N TYR A 31 -9.94 9.97 20.23
CA TYR A 31 -10.90 8.95 19.80
C TYR A 31 -10.39 8.13 18.61
N SER A 32 -9.75 8.75 17.61
CA SER A 32 -9.17 8.02 16.48
C SER A 32 -8.04 7.07 16.89
N VAL A 33 -7.23 7.43 17.89
CA VAL A 33 -6.24 6.52 18.49
C VAL A 33 -6.93 5.32 19.13
N LEU A 34 -7.92 5.56 19.98
CA LEU A 34 -8.65 4.47 20.65
C LEU A 34 -9.39 3.56 19.66
N ALA A 35 -9.96 4.12 18.59
CA ALA A 35 -10.59 3.35 17.53
C ALA A 35 -9.60 2.38 16.88
N CYS A 36 -8.43 2.89 16.46
CA CYS A 36 -7.37 2.06 15.88
C CYS A 36 -6.87 0.99 16.86
N SER A 37 -6.61 1.36 18.11
CA SER A 37 -6.13 0.43 19.13
C SER A 37 -7.16 -0.67 19.43
N ALA A 38 -8.45 -0.34 19.55
CA ALA A 38 -9.50 -1.32 19.76
C ALA A 38 -9.64 -2.27 18.57
N SER A 39 -9.57 -1.77 17.32
CA SER A 39 -9.56 -2.62 16.12
C SER A 39 -8.36 -3.55 16.08
N GLN A 40 -7.16 -3.06 16.40
CA GLN A 40 -5.95 -3.90 16.43
C GLN A 40 -6.02 -4.96 17.55
N LEU A 41 -6.48 -4.60 18.75
CA LEU A 41 -6.70 -5.55 19.86
C LEU A 41 -7.73 -6.61 19.50
N ARG A 42 -8.80 -6.24 18.79
CA ARG A 42 -9.78 -7.20 18.28
C ARG A 42 -9.10 -8.21 17.34
N SER A 43 -8.31 -7.72 16.38
CA SER A 43 -7.65 -8.58 15.39
C SER A 43 -6.65 -9.55 16.04
N LEU A 44 -5.85 -9.09 17.00
CA LEU A 44 -4.80 -9.90 17.63
C LEU A 44 -5.32 -10.80 18.76
N SER A 45 -6.34 -10.39 19.51
CA SER A 45 -6.82 -11.11 20.70
C SER A 45 -8.21 -11.74 20.53
N GLY A 46 -8.86 -11.57 19.38
CA GLY A 46 -10.19 -12.12 19.09
C GLY A 46 -11.33 -11.57 19.97
N THR A 47 -11.08 -10.52 20.76
CA THR A 47 -12.04 -10.04 21.77
C THR A 47 -13.20 -9.28 21.10
N GLN A 48 -14.38 -9.89 21.06
CA GLN A 48 -15.55 -9.32 20.36
C GLN A 48 -16.00 -7.96 20.91
N GLN A 49 -15.88 -7.73 22.22
CA GLN A 49 -16.24 -6.44 22.84
C GLN A 49 -15.45 -5.26 22.27
N MET A 50 -14.22 -5.49 21.82
CA MET A 50 -13.37 -4.46 21.22
C MET A 50 -13.92 -3.97 19.88
N HIS A 51 -14.76 -4.76 19.21
CA HIS A 51 -15.40 -4.32 17.99
C HIS A 51 -16.35 -3.13 18.21
N GLY A 52 -17.24 -3.25 19.19
CA GLY A 52 -18.22 -2.20 19.50
C GLY A 52 -17.54 -0.91 19.92
N LEU A 53 -16.51 -1.03 20.76
CA LEU A 53 -15.69 0.10 21.20
C LEU A 53 -14.96 0.78 20.03
N ALA A 54 -14.38 0.00 19.12
CA ALA A 54 -13.70 0.57 17.95
C ALA A 54 -14.64 1.44 17.10
N LEU A 55 -15.86 0.95 16.84
CA LEU A 55 -16.89 1.69 16.11
C LEU A 55 -17.39 2.93 16.86
N GLU A 56 -17.61 2.81 18.18
CA GLU A 56 -18.03 3.93 19.01
C GLU A 56 -16.98 5.05 18.99
N TYR A 57 -15.71 4.71 19.19
CA TYR A 57 -14.62 5.68 19.14
C TYR A 57 -14.45 6.27 17.74
N TYR A 58 -14.61 5.48 16.68
CA TYR A 58 -14.59 5.98 15.31
C TYR A 58 -15.67 7.05 15.08
N SER A 59 -16.93 6.77 15.47
CA SER A 59 -18.05 7.74 15.35
C SER A 59 -17.76 9.04 16.10
N ARG A 60 -17.30 8.95 17.35
CA ARG A 60 -16.93 10.13 18.16
C ARG A 60 -15.76 10.91 17.54
N GLY A 61 -14.80 10.22 16.93
CA GLY A 61 -13.70 10.82 16.18
C GLY A 61 -14.22 11.68 15.03
N ILE A 62 -15.13 11.15 14.21
CA ILE A 62 -15.74 11.89 13.09
C ILE A 62 -16.56 13.09 13.58
N GLU A 63 -17.43 12.91 14.58
CA GLU A 63 -18.25 14.00 15.13
C GLU A 63 -17.40 15.20 15.58
N THR A 64 -16.23 14.91 16.15
CA THR A 64 -15.31 15.96 16.63
C THR A 64 -14.45 16.56 15.52
N VAL A 65 -14.20 15.87 14.40
CA VAL A 65 -13.53 16.45 13.22
C VAL A 65 -14.33 17.61 12.65
N SER A 66 -15.64 17.49 12.54
CA SER A 66 -16.52 18.55 12.02
C SER A 66 -16.39 19.87 12.80
N SER A 67 -16.09 19.80 14.11
CA SER A 67 -15.86 20.98 14.94
C SER A 67 -14.51 21.67 14.70
N LEU A 68 -13.51 20.93 14.20
CA LEU A 68 -12.15 21.43 13.94
C LEU A 68 -11.99 22.04 12.54
N LEU A 69 -12.83 21.64 11.59
CA LEU A 69 -12.85 22.22 10.24
C LEU A 69 -13.30 23.69 10.22
N ALA A 70 -13.94 24.16 11.30
CA ALA A 70 -14.36 25.56 11.46
C ALA A 70 -13.24 26.51 11.92
N VAL A 71 -12.02 26.00 12.15
CA VAL A 71 -10.88 26.80 12.64
C VAL A 71 -10.03 27.29 11.47
N GLU A 72 -9.75 28.59 11.42
CA GLU A 72 -8.96 29.26 10.35
C GLU A 72 -7.55 28.64 10.14
N SER A 73 -7.03 27.88 11.10
CA SER A 73 -5.71 27.23 11.05
C SER A 73 -5.75 25.72 10.76
N ALA A 74 -6.83 25.19 10.18
CA ALA A 74 -6.96 23.75 9.90
C ALA A 74 -5.78 23.17 9.11
N ALA A 75 -5.21 23.95 8.17
CA ALA A 75 -4.08 23.55 7.33
C ALA A 75 -2.79 23.23 8.12
N THR A 76 -2.51 23.96 9.20
CA THR A 76 -1.30 23.77 10.02
C THR A 76 -1.54 22.86 11.23
N HIS A 77 -2.77 22.41 11.44
CA HIS A 77 -3.16 21.64 12.60
C HIS A 77 -2.75 20.16 12.48
N ASN A 78 -1.58 19.80 13.02
CA ASN A 78 -1.07 18.41 13.01
C ASN A 78 -2.09 17.42 13.60
N GLY A 79 -2.73 17.75 14.73
CA GLY A 79 -3.75 16.90 15.33
C GLY A 79 -4.90 16.53 14.39
N LEU A 80 -5.38 17.46 13.56
CA LEU A 80 -6.44 17.20 12.58
C LEU A 80 -5.96 16.23 11.48
N LEU A 81 -4.80 16.49 10.88
CA LEU A 81 -4.23 15.61 9.86
C LEU A 81 -3.97 14.20 10.41
N MET A 82 -3.43 14.10 11.63
CA MET A 82 -3.22 12.82 12.31
C MET A 82 -4.55 12.07 12.54
N THR A 83 -5.60 12.79 12.96
CA THR A 83 -6.94 12.23 13.11
C THR A 83 -7.44 11.63 11.81
N ILE A 84 -7.41 12.40 10.70
CA ILE A 84 -7.87 11.91 9.39
C ILE A 84 -7.07 10.68 8.95
N ILE A 85 -5.75 10.69 9.15
CA ILE A 85 -4.90 9.55 8.82
C ILE A 85 -5.29 8.31 9.64
N LEU A 86 -5.54 8.46 10.93
CA LEU A 86 -5.99 7.36 11.77
C LEU A 86 -7.40 6.88 11.41
N LEU A 87 -8.29 7.75 10.93
CA LEU A 87 -9.62 7.36 10.50
C LEU A 87 -9.60 6.47 9.25
N TYR A 88 -8.77 6.76 8.23
CA TYR A 88 -8.64 5.81 7.11
C TYR A 88 -7.86 4.55 7.51
N LEU A 89 -6.87 4.66 8.40
CA LEU A 89 -6.14 3.49 8.90
C LEU A 89 -7.07 2.57 9.70
N HIS A 90 -8.03 3.11 10.44
CA HIS A 90 -9.06 2.31 11.09
C HIS A 90 -9.83 1.43 10.09
N GLY A 91 -10.08 1.91 8.88
CA GLY A 91 -10.65 1.10 7.79
C GLY A 91 -9.72 -0.01 7.30
N CYS A 92 -8.40 0.15 7.41
CA CYS A 92 -7.40 -0.86 7.06
C CYS A 92 -7.11 -1.86 8.19
N LEU A 93 -7.41 -1.48 9.44
CA LEU A 93 -7.24 -2.31 10.64
C LEU A 93 -8.50 -3.10 10.99
N GLY A 94 -9.67 -2.47 10.81
CA GLY A 94 -10.98 -3.03 11.11
C GLY A 94 -11.69 -3.59 9.88
N LEU A 95 -12.87 -4.16 10.07
CA LEU A 95 -13.68 -4.76 8.99
C LEU A 95 -14.82 -3.87 8.50
N THR A 96 -15.11 -2.77 9.20
CA THR A 96 -16.44 -2.13 9.13
C THR A 96 -16.45 -0.70 8.61
N THR A 97 -15.30 -0.09 8.37
CA THR A 97 -15.20 1.31 7.92
C THR A 97 -14.37 1.43 6.64
N PHE A 98 -14.17 0.32 5.92
CA PHE A 98 -13.37 0.29 4.70
C PHE A 98 -13.95 1.22 3.61
N SER A 99 -15.28 1.24 3.47
CA SER A 99 -15.98 2.12 2.52
C SER A 99 -15.77 3.60 2.76
N ASP A 100 -15.31 3.98 3.97
CA ASP A 100 -15.08 5.39 4.33
C ASP A 100 -13.66 5.85 3.97
N ILE A 101 -12.75 4.92 3.64
CA ILE A 101 -11.34 5.23 3.33
C ILE A 101 -11.21 6.29 2.24
N PRO A 102 -11.88 6.18 1.06
CA PRO A 102 -11.73 7.17 0.00
C PRO A 102 -11.98 8.61 0.47
N ARG A 103 -13.06 8.82 1.25
CA ARG A 103 -13.44 10.15 1.75
C ARG A 103 -12.40 10.72 2.72
N HIS A 104 -11.86 9.89 3.60
CA HIS A 104 -10.81 10.29 4.53
C HIS A 104 -9.49 10.58 3.81
N VAL A 105 -9.17 9.81 2.76
CA VAL A 105 -7.99 10.06 1.90
C VAL A 105 -8.13 11.39 1.17
N GLU A 106 -9.28 11.67 0.57
CA GLU A 106 -9.56 12.96 -0.07
C GLU A 106 -9.41 14.12 0.92
N ALA A 107 -9.96 13.99 2.14
CA ALA A 107 -9.79 15.00 3.18
C ALA A 107 -8.30 15.22 3.53
N ALA A 108 -7.50 14.15 3.61
CA ALA A 108 -6.08 14.24 3.88
C ALA A 108 -5.32 14.93 2.73
N ILE A 109 -5.65 14.62 1.46
CA ILE A 109 -5.11 15.29 0.27
C ILE A 109 -5.38 16.80 0.34
N GLN A 110 -6.62 17.20 0.66
CA GLN A 110 -6.96 18.63 0.77
C GLN A 110 -6.19 19.34 1.88
N LEU A 111 -6.03 18.71 3.05
CA LEU A 111 -5.21 19.28 4.13
C LEU A 111 -3.73 19.42 3.74
N LEU A 112 -3.16 18.44 3.02
CA LEU A 112 -1.79 18.51 2.52
C LEU A 112 -1.62 19.60 1.44
N ARG A 113 -2.61 19.77 0.54
CA ARG A 113 -2.63 20.86 -0.43
C ARG A 113 -2.64 22.23 0.24
N LEU A 114 -3.49 22.39 1.25
CA LEU A 114 -3.56 23.62 2.04
C LEU A 114 -2.22 23.92 2.73
N ARG A 115 -1.57 22.88 3.25
CA ARG A 115 -0.32 22.98 3.98
C ARG A 115 0.90 23.29 3.10
N PHE A 116 1.06 22.58 1.98
CA PHE A 116 2.32 22.56 1.23
C PHE A 116 2.24 23.23 -0.15
N PHE A 117 1.07 23.29 -0.78
CA PHE A 117 0.96 23.73 -2.19
C PHE A 117 0.25 25.07 -2.37
N THR A 118 -0.52 25.51 -1.37
CA THR A 118 -1.18 26.82 -1.37
C THR A 118 -0.66 27.76 -0.27
N GLY A 119 0.00 27.23 0.75
CA GLY A 119 0.63 27.99 1.83
C GLY A 119 2.02 28.54 1.49
N HIS A 120 2.49 29.53 2.27
CA HIS A 120 3.76 30.23 2.04
C HIS A 120 5.02 29.40 2.41
N ASP A 121 4.88 28.27 3.10
CA ASP A 121 6.00 27.57 3.75
C ASP A 121 6.56 26.37 2.95
N GLY A 122 5.77 25.83 2.00
CA GLY A 122 6.17 25.02 0.82
C GLY A 122 7.07 23.78 0.97
N ALA A 123 7.59 23.49 2.15
CA ALA A 123 8.70 22.55 2.34
C ALA A 123 8.46 21.56 3.48
N ILE A 124 8.95 20.33 3.31
CA ILE A 124 9.03 19.34 4.38
C ILE A 124 10.17 19.75 5.32
N ARG A 125 9.84 20.05 6.58
CA ARG A 125 10.84 20.50 7.58
C ARG A 125 10.99 19.54 8.75
N ARG A 126 9.99 18.71 9.00
CA ARG A 126 9.95 17.82 10.17
C ARG A 126 9.69 16.38 9.75
N PRO A 127 10.13 15.40 10.56
CA PRO A 127 9.81 14.00 10.34
C PRO A 127 8.31 13.73 10.12
N PHE A 128 7.43 14.37 10.91
CA PHE A 128 5.97 14.21 10.74
C PHE A 128 5.48 14.65 9.36
N ASP A 129 6.00 15.75 8.81
CA ASP A 129 5.56 16.26 7.51
C ASP A 129 5.81 15.22 6.40
N ARG A 130 6.98 14.55 6.46
CA ARG A 130 7.32 13.47 5.53
C ARG A 130 6.47 12.22 5.76
N ILE A 131 6.30 11.77 7.01
CA ILE A 131 5.45 10.60 7.32
C ILE A 131 4.01 10.85 6.84
N ALA A 132 3.47 12.05 7.02
CA ALA A 132 2.10 12.37 6.62
C ALA A 132 1.92 12.31 5.10
N ILE A 133 2.82 12.93 4.33
CA ILE A 133 2.77 12.87 2.86
C ILE A 133 2.91 11.43 2.36
N GLU A 134 3.92 10.70 2.84
CA GLU A 134 4.13 9.31 2.43
C GLU A 134 2.96 8.39 2.86
N SER A 135 2.37 8.61 4.03
CA SER A 135 1.16 7.88 4.48
C SER A 135 -0.04 8.12 3.60
N VAL A 136 -0.25 9.36 3.15
CA VAL A 136 -1.36 9.69 2.25
C VAL A 136 -1.09 9.11 0.86
N LEU A 137 0.12 9.24 0.33
CA LEU A 137 0.49 8.66 -0.97
C LEU A 137 0.34 7.14 -1.00
N TYR A 138 0.81 6.44 0.05
CA TYR A 138 0.64 5.00 0.15
C TYR A 138 -0.83 4.59 0.18
N GLN A 139 -1.65 5.35 0.89
CA GLN A 139 -3.08 5.08 0.94
C GLN A 139 -3.79 5.41 -0.38
N VAL A 140 -3.41 6.51 -1.06
CA VAL A 140 -3.88 6.84 -2.42
C VAL A 140 -3.56 5.69 -3.37
N PHE A 141 -2.34 5.17 -3.31
CA PHE A 141 -1.92 4.01 -4.10
C PHE A 141 -2.83 2.80 -3.81
N LEU A 142 -2.96 2.38 -2.55
CA LEU A 142 -3.78 1.22 -2.19
C LEU A 142 -5.24 1.37 -2.62
N THR A 143 -5.82 2.57 -2.45
CA THR A 143 -7.20 2.85 -2.85
C THR A 143 -7.35 2.86 -4.37
N ALA A 144 -6.41 3.43 -5.12
CA ALA A 144 -6.44 3.43 -6.59
C ALA A 144 -6.24 2.03 -7.19
N MET A 145 -5.39 1.21 -6.56
CA MET A 145 -5.16 -0.18 -6.98
C MET A 145 -6.40 -1.06 -6.79
N GLY A 146 -7.17 -0.82 -5.72
CA GLY A 146 -8.43 -1.49 -5.45
C GLY A 146 -8.34 -3.02 -5.47
N SER A 147 -9.46 -3.67 -5.76
CA SER A 147 -9.52 -5.12 -5.99
C SER A 147 -9.13 -5.48 -7.43
N TRP A 148 -8.53 -6.65 -7.62
CA TRP A 148 -8.40 -7.29 -8.92
C TRP A 148 -9.65 -8.08 -9.34
N CYS A 149 -10.51 -8.47 -8.37
CA CYS A 149 -11.70 -9.28 -8.60
C CYS A 149 -12.98 -8.46 -8.77
N GLN A 150 -13.06 -7.24 -8.22
CA GLN A 150 -14.25 -6.39 -8.26
C GLN A 150 -14.03 -5.18 -9.17
N ARG A 151 -14.92 -5.01 -10.16
CA ARG A 151 -14.83 -3.92 -11.16
C ARG A 151 -15.43 -2.58 -10.74
N ILE A 152 -15.89 -2.43 -9.50
CA ILE A 152 -16.58 -1.21 -9.08
C ILE A 152 -16.20 -0.87 -7.65
N GLU A 153 -15.30 0.09 -7.50
CA GLU A 153 -15.39 1.10 -6.45
C GLU A 153 -15.11 2.46 -7.12
N GLN A 154 -16.10 2.99 -7.85
CA GLN A 154 -16.04 4.28 -8.56
C GLN A 154 -15.98 5.50 -7.61
N ASP A 155 -15.86 5.29 -6.30
CA ASP A 155 -15.96 6.33 -5.29
C ASP A 155 -14.62 7.04 -5.02
N PHE A 156 -13.53 6.64 -5.69
CA PHE A 156 -12.23 7.31 -5.57
C PHE A 156 -11.68 7.76 -6.92
N HIS A 157 -11.38 9.05 -7.05
CA HIS A 157 -10.72 9.61 -8.22
C HIS A 157 -9.21 9.78 -7.94
N PHE A 158 -8.37 9.13 -8.76
CA PHE A 158 -6.92 9.31 -8.67
C PHE A 158 -6.52 10.74 -9.06
N ASP A 159 -6.04 11.50 -8.08
CA ASP A 159 -5.60 12.89 -8.28
C ASP A 159 -4.13 12.94 -8.74
N ALA A 160 -3.95 12.88 -10.07
CA ALA A 160 -2.62 12.89 -10.70
C ALA A 160 -1.83 14.18 -10.43
N GLU A 161 -2.51 15.32 -10.26
CA GLU A 161 -1.85 16.59 -9.95
C GLU A 161 -1.25 16.57 -8.55
N PHE A 162 -2.05 16.14 -7.55
CA PHE A 162 -1.55 15.98 -6.18
C PHE A 162 -0.37 15.01 -6.14
N TRP A 163 -0.48 13.87 -6.82
CA TRP A 163 0.58 12.85 -6.87
C TRP A 163 1.90 13.44 -7.36
N LEU A 164 1.87 14.14 -8.51
CA LEU A 164 3.06 14.76 -9.10
C LEU A 164 3.67 15.86 -8.21
N GLN A 165 2.84 16.67 -7.56
CA GLN A 165 3.30 17.71 -6.63
C GLN A 165 3.98 17.10 -5.39
N ALA A 166 3.38 16.05 -4.83
CA ALA A 166 3.92 15.35 -3.67
C ALA A 166 5.22 14.61 -3.98
N GLU A 167 5.31 13.99 -5.16
CA GLU A 167 6.55 13.35 -5.66
C GLU A 167 7.70 14.35 -5.76
N LYS A 168 7.46 15.50 -6.41
CA LYS A 168 8.45 16.59 -6.50
C LYS A 168 8.88 17.09 -5.13
N LEU A 169 7.94 17.25 -4.21
CA LEU A 169 8.22 17.70 -2.85
C LEU A 169 9.08 16.68 -2.07
N LEU A 170 8.79 15.39 -2.20
CA LEU A 170 9.58 14.32 -1.55
C LEU A 170 10.98 14.20 -2.15
N ALA A 171 11.12 14.35 -3.47
CA ALA A 171 12.41 14.32 -4.16
C ALA A 171 13.33 15.47 -3.76
N GLN A 172 12.76 16.62 -3.36
CA GLN A 172 13.52 17.79 -2.91
C GLN A 172 13.88 17.77 -1.43
N SER A 173 13.41 16.78 -0.66
CA SER A 173 13.50 16.79 0.80
C SER A 173 14.18 15.55 1.37
N THR A 174 15.49 15.60 1.58
CA THR A 174 16.21 14.56 2.35
C THR A 174 16.45 15.03 3.77
N LEU A 175 15.74 14.45 4.75
CA LEU A 175 15.84 14.85 6.16
C LEU A 175 17.13 14.35 6.82
N PHE A 176 17.64 13.19 6.38
CA PHE A 176 18.85 12.55 6.90
C PHE A 176 19.82 12.26 5.74
N PRO A 177 20.59 13.26 5.25
CA PRO A 177 21.40 13.13 4.03
C PRO A 177 22.55 12.11 4.10
N SER A 178 22.93 11.68 5.30
CA SER A 178 23.95 10.64 5.52
C SER A 178 23.40 9.22 5.39
N GLU A 179 22.07 9.07 5.34
CA GLU A 179 21.40 7.77 5.33
C GLU A 179 20.88 7.42 3.92
N PRO A 180 20.73 6.13 3.60
CA PRO A 180 20.12 5.69 2.34
C PRO A 180 18.70 6.24 2.12
N ALA A 181 18.24 6.21 0.87
CA ALA A 181 16.92 6.74 0.53
C ALA A 181 15.78 5.93 1.18
N THR A 182 15.96 4.62 1.29
CA THR A 182 15.03 3.69 1.96
C THR A 182 14.86 4.04 3.44
N VAL A 183 15.95 4.38 4.14
CA VAL A 183 15.94 4.81 5.55
C VAL A 183 15.28 6.18 5.74
N ASN A 184 15.38 7.05 4.73
CA ASN A 184 14.71 8.36 4.67
C ASN A 184 13.22 8.27 4.28
N SER A 185 12.73 7.10 3.85
CA SER A 185 11.33 6.89 3.48
C SER A 185 10.60 6.09 4.55
N PRO A 186 9.98 6.74 5.56
CA PRO A 186 9.37 6.05 6.68
C PRO A 186 8.13 5.24 6.34
N VAL A 187 7.51 5.42 5.17
CA VAL A 187 6.28 4.71 4.81
C VAL A 187 6.34 4.05 3.44
N LEU A 188 6.86 4.74 2.41
CA LEU A 188 6.86 4.19 1.05
C LEU A 188 7.93 3.10 0.88
N GLY A 189 9.16 3.34 1.35
CA GLY A 189 10.26 2.37 1.37
C GLY A 189 10.79 1.92 0.00
N VAL A 190 10.01 2.07 -1.07
CA VAL A 190 10.35 1.79 -2.46
C VAL A 190 10.23 3.06 -3.32
N PRO A 191 10.98 3.15 -4.44
CA PRO A 191 10.94 4.30 -5.32
C PRO A 191 9.53 4.67 -5.82
N MET A 192 9.21 5.98 -5.82
CA MET A 192 7.91 6.49 -6.31
C MET A 192 7.64 6.17 -7.78
N SER A 193 8.70 6.06 -8.58
CA SER A 193 8.62 5.63 -9.98
C SER A 193 7.96 4.25 -10.12
N LEU A 194 8.21 3.31 -9.21
CA LEU A 194 7.58 1.98 -9.24
C LEU A 194 6.08 2.05 -8.92
N PHE A 195 5.68 2.86 -7.93
CA PHE A 195 4.26 3.10 -7.65
C PHE A 195 3.56 3.71 -8.87
N ARG A 196 4.19 4.70 -9.53
CA ARG A 196 3.67 5.32 -10.75
C ARG A 196 3.53 4.30 -11.88
N LEU A 197 4.57 3.50 -12.14
CA LEU A 197 4.57 2.46 -13.16
C LEU A 197 3.41 1.48 -12.96
N VAL A 198 3.25 0.96 -11.75
CA VAL A 198 2.16 0.04 -11.40
C VAL A 198 0.78 0.69 -11.54
N LEU A 199 0.61 1.95 -11.12
CA LEU A 199 -0.65 2.68 -11.28
C LEU A 199 -0.99 2.86 -12.77
N SER A 200 0.00 3.19 -13.60
CA SER A 200 -0.18 3.30 -15.05
C SER A 200 -0.57 1.95 -15.68
N ILE A 201 0.05 0.86 -15.24
CA ILE A 201 -0.33 -0.49 -15.69
C ILE A 201 -1.76 -0.82 -15.26
N LYS A 202 -2.16 -0.51 -14.01
CA LYS A 202 -3.53 -0.73 -13.53
C LYS A 202 -4.59 -0.02 -14.38
N GLN A 203 -4.28 1.16 -14.93
CA GLN A 203 -5.21 1.88 -15.81
C GLN A 203 -5.54 1.12 -17.09
N ILE A 204 -4.64 0.25 -17.58
CA ILE A 204 -4.90 -0.64 -18.71
C ILE A 204 -6.08 -1.59 -18.38
N TYR A 205 -6.16 -2.04 -17.14
CA TYR A 205 -7.18 -2.97 -16.65
C TYR A 205 -8.51 -2.32 -16.25
N GLN A 206 -8.52 -1.01 -16.02
CA GLN A 206 -9.69 -0.27 -15.52
C GLN A 206 -10.46 0.50 -16.62
N GLY A 207 -9.84 0.73 -17.79
CA GLY A 207 -10.45 1.51 -18.87
C GLY A 207 -11.38 0.69 -19.78
N PRO A 208 -12.56 1.21 -20.17
CA PRO A 208 -13.37 0.58 -21.23
C PRO A 208 -12.76 0.77 -22.63
N ASN A 209 -11.84 1.72 -22.78
CA ASN A 209 -11.08 1.95 -24.00
C ASN A 209 -9.73 1.25 -23.90
N ARG A 210 -9.41 0.46 -24.93
CA ARG A 210 -8.07 -0.10 -25.11
C ARG A 210 -7.06 1.06 -25.08
N GLN A 211 -6.08 0.97 -24.18
CA GLN A 211 -4.92 1.86 -24.22
C GLN A 211 -4.21 1.66 -25.57
N ASP A 212 -3.59 2.71 -26.09
CA ASP A 212 -2.83 2.59 -27.34
C ASP A 212 -1.55 1.76 -27.12
N GLN A 213 -1.12 1.07 -28.18
CA GLN A 213 0.09 0.25 -28.14
C GLN A 213 1.33 1.08 -27.79
N GLU A 214 1.32 2.38 -28.10
CA GLU A 214 2.39 3.31 -27.78
C GLU A 214 2.56 3.48 -26.27
N THR A 215 1.47 3.65 -25.51
CA THR A 215 1.53 3.71 -24.04
C THR A 215 2.07 2.41 -23.46
N ILE A 216 1.64 1.25 -23.97
CA ILE A 216 2.13 -0.06 -23.48
C ILE A 216 3.63 -0.22 -23.78
N ASN A 217 4.08 0.15 -24.97
CA ASN A 217 5.49 0.09 -25.34
C ASN A 217 6.33 1.02 -24.46
N HIS A 218 5.86 2.24 -24.17
CA HIS A 218 6.54 3.13 -23.23
C HIS A 218 6.64 2.53 -21.82
N LEU A 219 5.58 1.87 -21.33
CA LEU A 219 5.62 1.21 -20.03
C LEU A 219 6.59 0.02 -20.01
N ARG A 220 6.73 -0.68 -21.14
CA ARG A 220 7.73 -1.75 -21.32
C ARG A 220 9.15 -1.20 -21.28
N ASP A 221 9.42 -0.16 -22.05
CA ASP A 221 10.73 0.49 -22.06
C ASP A 221 11.14 0.97 -20.65
N GLU A 222 10.20 1.52 -19.87
CA GLU A 222 10.44 1.90 -18.47
C GLU A 222 10.70 0.67 -17.58
N LEU A 223 9.95 -0.41 -17.78
CA LEU A 223 10.05 -1.64 -16.99
C LEU A 223 11.35 -2.42 -17.28
N ASP A 224 11.86 -2.42 -18.51
CA ASP A 224 13.07 -3.14 -18.91
C ASP A 224 14.28 -2.77 -18.03
N GLU A 225 14.42 -1.49 -17.68
CA GLU A 225 15.49 -1.03 -16.78
C GLU A 225 15.36 -1.65 -15.38
N TRP A 226 14.12 -1.75 -14.87
CA TRP A 226 13.81 -2.36 -13.57
C TRP A 226 14.00 -3.87 -13.58
N GLU A 227 13.57 -4.56 -14.62
CA GLU A 227 13.78 -6.01 -14.76
C GLU A 227 15.27 -6.35 -14.83
N ALA A 228 16.04 -5.57 -15.58
CA ALA A 228 17.46 -5.78 -15.69
C ALA A 228 18.18 -5.62 -14.32
N MET A 229 17.68 -4.73 -13.46
CA MET A 229 18.14 -4.58 -12.07
C MET A 229 17.83 -5.83 -11.23
N VAL A 230 16.63 -6.41 -11.36
CA VAL A 230 16.25 -7.66 -10.66
C VAL A 230 17.12 -8.83 -11.12
N LEU A 231 17.33 -8.98 -12.43
CA LEU A 231 18.12 -10.05 -13.02
C LEU A 231 19.61 -10.00 -12.63
N ARG A 232 20.16 -8.79 -12.48
CA ARG A 232 21.54 -8.59 -12.00
C ARG A 232 21.66 -8.61 -10.47
N ASN A 233 20.53 -8.61 -9.76
CA ASN A 233 20.46 -8.44 -8.31
C ASN A 233 21.13 -7.14 -7.83
N ASP A 234 20.99 -6.07 -8.63
CA ASP A 234 21.56 -4.75 -8.36
C ASP A 234 20.85 -4.07 -7.17
N ASP A 235 21.54 -3.13 -6.53
CA ASP A 235 20.97 -2.32 -5.44
C ASP A 235 20.11 -1.16 -5.98
N LEU A 236 19.02 -0.87 -5.26
CA LEU A 236 18.10 0.24 -5.54
C LEU A 236 18.76 1.63 -5.47
N ASP A 237 19.78 1.80 -4.64
CA ASP A 237 20.56 3.04 -4.58
C ASP A 237 22.05 2.82 -4.24
N LEU A 238 22.88 3.80 -4.63
CA LEU A 238 24.33 3.76 -4.40
C LEU A 238 24.71 3.84 -2.92
N ALA A 239 23.88 4.43 -2.07
CA ALA A 239 24.17 4.57 -0.64
C ALA A 239 23.97 3.24 0.09
N ALA A 240 23.02 2.42 -0.37
CA ALA A 240 22.71 1.12 0.17
C ALA A 240 23.80 0.09 -0.13
N SER A 241 24.41 0.15 -1.31
CA SER A 241 25.60 -0.66 -1.66
C SER A 241 26.78 -0.48 -0.70
N ARG A 242 26.79 0.62 0.08
CA ARG A 242 27.81 0.97 1.06
C ARG A 242 27.37 0.77 2.50
N SER A 243 26.11 0.40 2.72
CA SER A 243 25.54 0.26 4.06
C SER A 243 25.53 -1.21 4.47
N GLU A 244 26.07 -1.54 5.65
CA GLU A 244 26.01 -2.88 6.25
C GLU A 244 24.63 -3.16 6.89
N LEU A 245 23.56 -2.51 6.42
CA LEU A 245 22.24 -2.64 7.00
C LEU A 245 21.64 -3.99 6.58
N SER A 246 21.62 -4.97 7.49
CA SER A 246 20.97 -6.28 7.32
C SER A 246 19.51 -6.19 6.87
N HIS A 247 18.85 -5.05 7.11
CA HIS A 247 17.45 -4.81 6.77
C HIS A 247 17.23 -4.22 5.38
N TYR A 248 18.29 -3.83 4.67
CA TYR A 248 18.17 -3.28 3.33
C TYR A 248 17.62 -4.32 2.32
N GLU A 249 18.04 -5.58 2.45
CA GLU A 249 17.55 -6.68 1.61
C GLU A 249 16.03 -6.83 1.65
N ILE A 250 15.39 -6.61 2.81
CA ILE A 250 13.92 -6.64 2.93
C ILE A 250 13.26 -5.58 2.03
N TYR A 251 13.83 -4.37 1.96
CA TYR A 251 13.30 -3.30 1.11
C TYR A 251 13.57 -3.54 -0.36
N LYS A 252 14.77 -4.07 -0.67
CA LYS A 252 15.17 -4.48 -2.02
C LYS A 252 14.24 -5.56 -2.56
N ASP A 253 14.02 -6.63 -1.79
CA ASP A 253 13.14 -7.72 -2.20
C ASP A 253 11.68 -7.28 -2.26
N ALA A 254 11.22 -6.41 -1.36
CA ALA A 254 9.90 -5.81 -1.50
C ALA A 254 9.77 -5.02 -2.82
N ALA A 255 10.76 -4.21 -3.19
CA ALA A 255 10.78 -3.50 -4.47
C ALA A 255 10.84 -4.47 -5.66
N PHE A 256 11.61 -5.55 -5.56
CA PHE A 256 11.64 -6.59 -6.58
C PHE A 256 10.27 -7.22 -6.77
N LEU A 257 9.50 -7.48 -5.70
CA LEU A 257 8.12 -7.96 -5.85
C LEU A 257 7.23 -6.96 -6.59
N TYR A 258 7.41 -5.64 -6.42
CA TYR A 258 6.69 -4.63 -7.23
C TYR A 258 7.06 -4.74 -8.72
N ILE A 259 8.35 -4.88 -9.03
CA ILE A 259 8.85 -4.98 -10.40
C ILE A 259 8.33 -6.26 -11.06
N LEU A 260 8.43 -7.38 -10.36
CA LEU A 260 7.96 -8.69 -10.84
C LEU A 260 6.43 -8.70 -11.02
N ALA A 261 5.67 -8.07 -10.13
CA ALA A 261 4.23 -7.89 -10.29
C ALA A 261 3.90 -7.01 -11.51
N ALA A 262 4.61 -5.90 -11.70
CA ALA A 262 4.46 -5.03 -12.87
C ALA A 262 4.78 -5.78 -14.18
N SER A 263 5.84 -6.59 -14.19
CA SER A 263 6.24 -7.44 -15.32
C SER A 263 5.16 -8.42 -15.72
N LEU A 264 4.65 -9.22 -14.77
CA LEU A 264 3.58 -10.17 -15.07
C LEU A 264 2.28 -9.50 -15.53
N LEU A 265 1.93 -8.36 -14.93
CA LEU A 265 0.78 -7.57 -15.34
C LEU A 265 0.97 -7.05 -16.78
N LEU A 266 2.13 -6.50 -17.12
CA LEU A 266 2.34 -5.93 -18.45
C LEU A 266 2.43 -7.01 -19.53
N ASP A 267 3.02 -8.16 -19.23
CA ASP A 267 3.00 -9.34 -20.10
C ASP A 267 1.56 -9.79 -20.38
N GLN A 268 0.72 -9.84 -19.34
CA GLN A 268 -0.67 -10.25 -19.52
C GLN A 268 -1.52 -9.16 -20.20
N ALA A 269 -1.24 -7.88 -19.96
CA ALA A 269 -1.88 -6.75 -20.64
C ALA A 269 -1.75 -6.84 -22.17
N ASP A 270 -0.59 -7.29 -22.67
CA ASP A 270 -0.38 -7.49 -24.10
C ASP A 270 -1.27 -8.60 -24.65
N GLU A 271 -1.42 -9.71 -23.92
CA GLU A 271 -2.32 -10.82 -24.27
C GLU A 271 -3.81 -10.42 -24.19
N PHE A 272 -4.17 -9.60 -23.20
CA PHE A 272 -5.53 -9.08 -23.01
C PHE A 272 -6.01 -8.22 -24.18
N LEU A 273 -5.11 -7.50 -24.86
CA LEU A 273 -5.45 -6.75 -26.07
C LEU A 273 -5.93 -7.66 -27.21
N PHE A 274 -5.53 -8.94 -27.21
CA PHE A 274 -5.90 -9.93 -28.22
C PHE A 274 -7.15 -10.72 -27.84
N ASP A 275 -7.28 -11.19 -26.60
CA ASP A 275 -8.30 -12.18 -26.21
C ASP A 275 -9.48 -11.64 -25.38
N GLY A 276 -9.38 -10.41 -24.82
CA GLY A 276 -10.50 -9.76 -24.12
C GLY A 276 -10.93 -10.42 -22.80
N THR A 277 -10.17 -11.38 -22.29
CA THR A 277 -10.33 -11.90 -20.92
C THR A 277 -10.09 -10.76 -19.93
N GLU A 278 -10.71 -10.78 -18.75
CA GLU A 278 -10.65 -9.65 -17.81
C GLU A 278 -10.06 -10.06 -16.46
N ILE A 279 -9.59 -11.30 -16.37
CA ILE A 279 -9.20 -11.99 -15.14
C ILE A 279 -7.71 -12.29 -15.22
N LEU A 280 -6.96 -11.96 -14.16
CA LEU A 280 -5.55 -12.34 -14.05
C LEU A 280 -5.41 -13.86 -14.07
N GLU A 281 -4.56 -14.35 -14.98
CA GLU A 281 -4.38 -15.78 -15.23
C GLU A 281 -3.07 -16.27 -14.62
N PRO A 282 -3.01 -17.55 -14.19
CA PRO A 282 -1.75 -18.15 -13.76
C PRO A 282 -0.66 -18.06 -14.82
N ARG A 283 0.59 -17.99 -14.37
CA ARG A 283 1.78 -18.02 -15.23
C ARG A 283 2.56 -19.29 -14.97
N PRO A 284 3.20 -19.90 -15.99
CA PRO A 284 3.98 -21.10 -15.79
C PRO A 284 5.07 -20.89 -14.74
N SER A 285 5.29 -21.89 -13.89
CA SER A 285 6.39 -21.90 -12.91
C SER A 285 7.77 -21.74 -13.55
N SER A 286 7.89 -22.04 -14.85
CA SER A 286 9.11 -21.87 -15.64
C SER A 286 9.41 -20.43 -16.04
N SER A 287 8.45 -19.50 -15.88
CA SER A 287 8.70 -18.08 -16.11
C SER A 287 9.71 -17.57 -15.07
N TRP A 288 10.68 -16.78 -15.54
CA TRP A 288 11.74 -16.29 -14.66
C TRP A 288 11.17 -15.39 -13.56
N GLN A 289 10.07 -14.67 -13.84
CA GLN A 289 9.40 -13.82 -12.87
C GLN A 289 8.85 -14.65 -11.71
N VAL A 290 8.06 -15.70 -12.00
CA VAL A 290 7.48 -16.57 -10.97
C VAL A 290 8.57 -17.29 -10.19
N ALA A 291 9.60 -17.81 -10.87
CA ALA A 291 10.74 -18.45 -10.20
C ALA A 291 11.45 -17.50 -9.22
N LYS A 292 11.68 -16.24 -9.62
CA LYS A 292 12.29 -15.23 -8.74
C LYS A 292 11.39 -14.82 -7.58
N MET A 293 10.07 -14.71 -7.79
CA MET A 293 9.11 -14.45 -6.72
C MET A 293 9.13 -15.56 -5.67
N ILE A 294 9.07 -16.83 -6.11
CA ILE A 294 9.12 -18.00 -5.22
C ILE A 294 10.41 -17.99 -4.40
N GLN A 295 11.54 -17.71 -5.05
CA GLN A 295 12.83 -17.59 -4.36
C GLN A 295 12.77 -16.54 -3.24
N ILE A 296 12.30 -15.32 -3.54
CA ILE A 296 12.18 -14.25 -2.53
C ILE A 296 11.29 -14.69 -1.35
N LEU A 297 10.14 -15.29 -1.63
CA LEU A 297 9.22 -15.73 -0.58
C LEU A 297 9.81 -16.87 0.27
N GLN A 298 10.60 -17.76 -0.33
CA GLN A 298 11.29 -18.83 0.39
C GLN A 298 12.43 -18.28 1.26
N ASP A 299 13.21 -17.33 0.74
CA ASP A 299 14.32 -16.69 1.45
C ASP A 299 13.83 -15.97 2.72
N HIS A 300 12.59 -15.45 2.70
CA HIS A 300 11.97 -14.72 3.81
C HIS A 300 10.88 -15.49 4.59
N ALA A 301 10.65 -16.78 4.30
CA ALA A 301 9.51 -17.52 4.84
C ALA A 301 9.42 -17.50 6.38
N GLU A 302 10.57 -17.45 7.05
CA GLU A 302 10.70 -17.40 8.51
C GLU A 302 11.19 -16.06 9.07
N ASP A 303 11.28 -15.02 8.24
CA ASP A 303 11.72 -13.70 8.67
C ASP A 303 10.56 -12.92 9.31
N TYR A 304 10.78 -12.44 10.54
CA TYR A 304 9.81 -11.66 11.30
C TYR A 304 9.71 -10.20 10.84
N GLU A 305 10.82 -9.59 10.44
CA GLU A 305 10.87 -8.22 9.95
C GLU A 305 10.29 -8.11 8.53
N TRP A 306 10.48 -9.14 7.69
CA TRP A 306 9.77 -9.29 6.41
C TRP A 306 8.25 -9.26 6.60
N ALA A 307 7.74 -10.08 7.52
CA ALA A 307 6.30 -10.17 7.78
C ALA A 307 5.71 -8.89 8.41
N LYS A 308 6.54 -8.06 9.06
CA LYS A 308 6.16 -6.71 9.52
C LYS A 308 6.17 -5.66 8.41
N CYS A 309 6.89 -5.90 7.31
CA CYS A 309 7.10 -4.95 6.23
C CYS A 309 5.83 -4.83 5.36
N PHE A 310 4.92 -3.91 5.73
CA PHE A 310 3.59 -3.80 5.12
C PHE A 310 3.59 -3.41 3.63
N ILE A 311 4.66 -2.80 3.12
CA ILE A 311 4.79 -2.45 1.70
C ILE A 311 4.85 -3.70 0.81
N GLY A 312 5.26 -4.85 1.36
CA GLY A 312 5.20 -6.14 0.66
C GLY A 312 3.80 -6.71 0.49
N ASN A 313 2.78 -6.17 1.17
CA ASN A 313 1.43 -6.76 1.17
C ASN A 313 0.73 -6.66 -0.19
N TRP A 314 0.77 -5.50 -0.85
CA TRP A 314 0.15 -5.32 -2.16
C TRP A 314 0.80 -6.14 -3.29
N PRO A 315 2.15 -6.15 -3.45
CA PRO A 315 2.73 -6.96 -4.50
C PRO A 315 2.51 -8.45 -4.22
N LEU A 316 2.61 -8.92 -2.97
CA LEU A 316 2.28 -10.29 -2.59
C LEU A 316 0.83 -10.69 -2.95
N TYR A 317 -0.12 -9.81 -2.68
CA TYR A 317 -1.52 -9.99 -3.09
C TYR A 317 -1.64 -10.13 -4.61
N THR A 318 -0.98 -9.26 -5.37
CA THR A 318 -1.04 -9.25 -6.83
C THR A 318 -0.38 -10.48 -7.44
N ILE A 319 0.80 -10.88 -6.95
CA ILE A 319 1.50 -12.07 -7.46
C ILE A 319 0.75 -13.37 -7.17
N GLY A 320 -0.05 -13.41 -6.09
CA GLY A 320 -0.89 -14.56 -5.77
C GLY A 320 -1.84 -14.97 -6.91
N PHE A 321 -2.26 -14.03 -7.75
CA PHE A 321 -3.06 -14.34 -8.93
C PHE A 321 -2.27 -15.09 -10.01
N PHE A 322 -0.96 -14.94 -10.08
CA PHE A 322 -0.14 -15.56 -11.11
C PHE A 322 0.37 -16.97 -10.71
N MET A 323 0.13 -17.43 -9.49
CA MET A 323 0.53 -18.76 -9.04
C MET A 323 -0.31 -19.86 -9.72
N GLU A 324 0.36 -20.89 -10.24
CA GLU A 324 -0.24 -21.99 -11.00
C GLU A 324 -0.39 -23.25 -10.14
N THR A 325 0.66 -23.61 -9.41
CA THR A 325 0.71 -24.87 -8.67
C THR A 325 0.21 -24.71 -7.23
N GLN A 326 -0.20 -25.83 -6.62
CA GLN A 326 -0.68 -25.82 -5.24
C GLN A 326 0.42 -25.39 -4.25
N ASP A 327 1.68 -25.75 -4.49
CA ASP A 327 2.81 -25.41 -3.62
C ASP A 327 3.10 -23.91 -3.64
N GLU A 328 3.02 -23.28 -4.82
CA GLU A 328 3.14 -21.83 -4.99
C GLU A 328 2.01 -21.08 -4.29
N ILE A 329 0.78 -21.57 -4.46
CA ILE A 329 -0.41 -21.02 -3.79
C ILE A 329 -0.25 -21.11 -2.26
N GLU A 330 0.23 -22.25 -1.74
CA GLU A 330 0.44 -22.43 -0.30
C GLU A 330 1.53 -21.48 0.24
N LEU A 331 2.58 -21.22 -0.55
CA LEU A 331 3.63 -20.27 -0.16
C LEU A 331 3.07 -18.86 0.02
N VAL A 332 2.30 -18.36 -0.95
CA VAL A 332 1.64 -17.04 -0.84
C VAL A 332 0.62 -17.01 0.29
N ARG A 333 -0.17 -18.08 0.45
CA ARG A 333 -1.17 -18.23 1.52
C ARG A 333 -0.51 -18.15 2.90
N ALA A 334 0.60 -18.86 3.09
CA ALA A 334 1.34 -18.89 4.36
C ALA A 334 1.95 -17.53 4.67
N ASP A 335 2.56 -16.83 3.70
CA ASP A 335 3.15 -15.52 3.93
C ASP A 335 2.08 -14.45 4.28
N LEU A 336 0.94 -14.45 3.58
CA LEU A 336 -0.19 -13.58 3.93
C LEU A 336 -0.77 -13.89 5.32
N GLN A 337 -0.88 -15.17 5.68
CA GLN A 337 -1.34 -15.56 7.01
C GLN A 337 -0.38 -15.06 8.09
N ARG A 338 0.92 -15.28 7.92
CA ARG A 338 1.97 -14.83 8.84
C ARG A 338 1.95 -13.32 9.03
N ARG A 339 1.85 -12.55 7.93
CA ARG A 339 1.72 -11.09 7.96
C ARG A 339 0.50 -10.63 8.74
N TRP A 340 -0.63 -11.31 8.56
CA TRP A 340 -1.86 -11.01 9.29
C TRP A 340 -1.72 -11.34 10.78
N ASP A 341 -1.17 -12.49 11.14
CA ASP A 341 -0.97 -12.93 12.52
C ASP A 341 -0.06 -11.96 13.31
N ILE A 342 0.97 -11.41 12.64
CA ILE A 342 1.93 -10.48 13.27
C ILE A 342 1.37 -9.05 13.35
N SER A 343 0.75 -8.55 12.28
CA SER A 343 0.34 -7.14 12.19
C SER A 343 -1.06 -6.87 12.74
N GLY A 344 -1.96 -7.85 12.64
CA GLY A 344 -3.39 -7.69 12.87
C GLY A 344 -4.10 -6.82 11.81
N PHE A 345 -3.47 -6.55 10.67
CA PHE A 345 -4.04 -5.71 9.62
C PHE A 345 -5.10 -6.47 8.82
N SER A 346 -6.36 -6.05 8.93
CA SER A 346 -7.48 -6.70 8.23
C SER A 346 -7.37 -6.62 6.71
N GLN A 347 -6.65 -5.63 6.17
CA GLN A 347 -6.36 -5.54 4.74
C GLN A 347 -5.66 -6.81 4.21
N VAL A 348 -4.73 -7.39 4.97
CA VAL A 348 -4.03 -8.62 4.58
C VAL A 348 -5.00 -9.81 4.52
N ALA A 349 -5.89 -9.92 5.52
CA ALA A 349 -6.94 -10.94 5.53
C ALA A 349 -7.90 -10.81 4.34
N ARG A 350 -8.17 -9.58 3.89
CA ARG A 350 -9.00 -9.32 2.69
C ARG A 350 -8.30 -9.73 1.41
N PHE A 351 -7.03 -9.34 1.23
CA PHE A 351 -6.22 -9.78 0.10
C PHE A 351 -6.19 -11.30 0.00
N ARG A 352 -5.98 -11.98 1.13
CA ARG A 352 -6.06 -13.44 1.21
C ARG A 352 -7.44 -13.96 0.82
N GLY A 353 -8.53 -13.40 1.34
CA GLY A 353 -9.90 -13.83 1.00
C GLY A 353 -10.23 -13.70 -0.50
N GLU A 354 -9.77 -12.64 -1.15
CA GLU A 354 -9.94 -12.45 -2.59
C GLU A 354 -9.14 -13.48 -3.40
N LEU A 355 -7.90 -13.77 -2.99
CA LEU A 355 -7.07 -14.81 -3.61
C LEU A 355 -7.68 -16.20 -3.44
N GLU A 356 -8.15 -16.56 -2.25
CA GLU A 356 -8.81 -17.85 -2.00
C GLU A 356 -10.05 -18.01 -2.89
N THR A 357 -10.80 -16.93 -3.11
CA THR A 357 -11.94 -16.93 -4.04
C THR A 357 -11.48 -17.18 -5.48
N ALA A 358 -10.41 -16.50 -5.92
CA ALA A 358 -9.86 -16.67 -7.26
C ALA A 358 -9.29 -18.09 -7.48
N TRP A 359 -8.52 -18.61 -6.52
CA TRP A 359 -7.96 -19.97 -6.57
C TRP A 359 -9.05 -21.04 -6.58
N ALA A 360 -10.09 -20.89 -5.75
CA ALA A 360 -11.24 -21.81 -5.74
C ALA A 360 -12.00 -21.77 -7.08
N GLY A 361 -12.15 -20.60 -7.69
CA GLY A 361 -12.77 -20.44 -9.00
C GLY A 361 -12.04 -21.18 -10.13
N ARG A 362 -10.71 -21.30 -10.03
CA ARG A 362 -9.88 -22.06 -11.00
C ARG A 362 -10.01 -23.57 -10.84
N ALA A 363 -10.25 -24.05 -9.62
CA ALA A 363 -10.37 -25.47 -9.30
C ALA A 363 -11.75 -26.06 -9.63
N ALA A 364 -12.75 -25.23 -9.91
CA ALA A 364 -14.08 -25.69 -10.31
C ALA A 364 -14.06 -26.24 -11.74
N PRO A 365 -14.47 -27.50 -12.00
CA PRO A 365 -14.57 -28.01 -13.36
C PRO A 365 -15.61 -27.22 -14.15
N ALA A 366 -15.32 -26.95 -15.42
CA ALA A 366 -16.25 -26.37 -16.39
C ALA A 366 -17.38 -27.35 -16.75
N GLU A 367 -18.20 -27.77 -15.77
CA GLU A 367 -19.39 -28.58 -15.96
C GLU A 367 -20.65 -27.73 -15.73
N SER A 368 -21.03 -26.93 -16.74
CA SER A 368 -22.42 -26.46 -16.91
C SER A 368 -22.69 -25.79 -18.28
N ALA A 369 -21.91 -26.11 -19.32
CA ALA A 369 -22.19 -25.66 -20.70
C ALA A 369 -22.74 -26.77 -21.62
N ILE A 370 -23.10 -27.95 -21.10
CA ILE A 370 -23.72 -29.03 -21.89
C ILE A 370 -24.88 -29.67 -21.15
N VAL A 371 -26.02 -28.97 -21.05
CA VAL A 371 -27.41 -29.50 -21.10
C VAL A 371 -28.30 -28.29 -21.42
N GLY A 372 -29.13 -28.21 -22.46
CA GLY A 372 -29.56 -29.19 -23.44
C GLY A 372 -30.05 -28.52 -24.73
N LEU A 373 -29.94 -29.29 -25.80
CA LEU A 373 -30.70 -29.14 -27.05
C LEU A 373 -32.17 -29.46 -26.83
#